data_AF-A0A812DTZ1-F1
#
_entry.id   AF-A0A812DTZ1-F1
#
_cell.length_a   1.000
_cell.length_b   1.000
_cell.length_c   1.000
_cell.angle_alpha   90.00
_cell.angle_beta   90.00
_cell.angle_gamma   90.00
#
_symmetry.space_group_name_H-M   'P 1'
#
loop_
_entity.id
_entity.type
_entity.pdbx_description
1 polymer ?
#
loop_
_entity_poly.entity_id
_entity_poly.type
_entity_poly.pdbx_seq_one_letter_code
_entity_poly.pdbx_strand_id
1 'polypeptide(L)'
;MTLPTRDEVDKKAVDINNAINYKFKDGDIEEIVAEKQKFRKNPHNYAMRKTLLLKQRDQAEVEGHKEKARELNRQLEELEERAVELDRRRTSNINSISYINQRNRERNLIEAEKAAIVEGEAARKAAADPFTRRACRPSLVTKVRDPEVNDLLKAKLAEEQKKLEAKLKKVEGEANGDAAAAGGQPAPQSQSQSQSQNQNEKTDAKVSNERRNSEDLYAVHDFDIKIDLEVPMSGSSMVPYNRAAQPVKEVTPRRSLNLEDYKKRRGLI
;
A
#
# COMPACT_ATOMS: atom_id res chain seq x y z
N MET A 1 46.04 57.57 -10.95
CA MET A 1 45.30 57.61 -9.66
C MET A 1 46.28 58.02 -8.59
N THR A 2 45.89 58.90 -7.67
CA THR A 2 46.68 59.25 -6.49
C THR A 2 46.53 58.17 -5.41
N LEU A 3 47.54 57.98 -4.58
CA LEU A 3 47.46 57.05 -3.44
C LEU A 3 46.61 57.68 -2.32
N PRO A 4 45.74 56.92 -1.63
CA PRO A 4 44.95 57.43 -0.52
C PRO A 4 45.83 57.93 0.64
N THR A 5 45.36 58.98 1.30
CA THR A 5 46.01 59.55 2.49
C THR A 5 45.69 58.69 3.71
N ARG A 6 46.61 58.63 4.69
CA ARG A 6 46.42 57.85 5.93
C ARG A 6 45.11 58.21 6.64
N ASP A 7 44.83 59.50 6.76
CA ASP A 7 43.60 60.05 7.33
C ASP A 7 42.32 59.58 6.61
N GLU A 8 42.37 59.31 5.30
CA GLU A 8 41.24 58.78 4.53
C GLU A 8 41.00 57.31 4.84
N VAL A 9 42.08 56.54 5.02
CA VAL A 9 42.03 55.13 5.47
C VAL A 9 41.45 55.03 6.88
N ASP A 10 41.91 55.87 7.80
CA ASP A 10 41.46 55.86 9.20
C ASP A 10 39.99 56.29 9.31
N LYS A 11 39.56 57.32 8.56
CA LYS A 11 38.13 57.68 8.44
C LYS A 11 37.31 56.52 7.89
N LYS A 12 37.79 55.82 6.85
CA LYS A 12 37.07 54.69 6.27
C LYS A 12 36.99 53.49 7.21
N ALA A 13 37.98 53.27 8.06
CA ALA A 13 37.92 52.25 9.11
C ALA A 13 36.85 52.57 10.17
N VAL A 14 36.65 53.84 10.52
CA VAL A 14 35.55 54.28 11.39
C VAL A 14 34.19 54.11 10.70
N ASP A 15 34.05 54.51 9.43
CA ASP A 15 32.82 54.28 8.64
C ASP A 15 32.40 52.80 8.63
N ILE A 16 33.36 51.90 8.41
CA ILE A 16 33.11 50.45 8.36
C ILE A 16 32.65 49.94 9.74
N ASN A 17 33.29 50.36 10.83
CA ASN A 17 32.85 50.00 12.18
C ASN A 17 31.45 50.53 12.50
N ASN A 18 31.11 51.73 12.05
CA ASN A 18 29.76 52.29 12.20
C ASN A 18 28.72 51.51 11.38
N ALA A 19 29.05 51.12 10.15
CA ALA A 19 28.18 50.32 9.28
C ALA A 19 27.95 48.89 9.83
N ILE A 20 28.97 48.26 10.40
CA ILE A 20 28.85 46.93 11.05
C ILE A 20 27.94 46.99 12.27
N ASN A 21 28.01 48.08 13.05
CA ASN A 21 27.21 48.26 14.27
C ASN A 21 25.85 48.91 14.03
N TYR A 22 25.51 49.26 12.78
CA TYR A 22 24.23 49.85 12.40
C TYR A 22 23.06 48.96 12.84
N LYS A 23 22.03 49.59 13.42
CA LYS A 23 20.79 48.92 13.81
C LYS A 23 19.79 49.03 12.67
N PHE A 24 19.61 47.93 11.96
CA PHE A 24 18.61 47.79 10.90
C PHE A 24 17.22 48.18 11.41
N LYS A 25 16.53 49.01 10.63
CA LYS A 25 15.13 49.36 10.80
C LYS A 25 14.26 48.36 10.04
N ASP A 26 12.97 48.34 10.33
CA ASP A 26 12.03 47.42 9.69
C ASP A 26 12.01 47.55 8.15
N GLY A 27 12.06 48.79 7.63
CA GLY A 27 12.16 49.03 6.17
C GLY A 27 13.45 48.48 5.54
N ASP A 28 14.59 48.59 6.25
CA ASP A 28 15.86 48.01 5.78
C ASP A 28 15.75 46.48 5.71
N ILE A 29 15.04 45.86 6.66
CA ILE A 29 14.81 44.41 6.70
C ILE A 29 13.89 43.97 5.56
N GLU A 30 12.82 44.73 5.27
CA GLU A 30 11.91 44.47 4.15
C GLU A 30 12.64 44.51 2.81
N GLU A 31 13.48 45.52 2.57
CA GLU A 31 14.29 45.64 1.36
C GLU A 31 15.28 44.47 1.22
N ILE A 32 16.02 44.13 2.30
CA ILE A 32 16.92 42.97 2.34
C ILE A 32 16.19 41.66 2.03
N VAL A 33 14.95 41.48 2.51
CA VAL A 33 14.13 40.29 2.21
C VAL A 33 13.67 40.30 0.75
N ALA A 34 13.23 41.45 0.23
CA ALA A 34 12.80 41.60 -1.17
C ALA A 34 13.96 41.32 -2.15
N GLU A 35 15.16 41.86 -1.90
CA GLU A 35 16.36 41.56 -2.70
C GLU A 35 16.75 40.09 -2.64
N LYS A 36 16.79 39.50 -1.43
CA LYS A 36 17.06 38.06 -1.27
C LYS A 36 16.02 37.20 -1.99
N GLN A 37 14.76 37.63 -2.04
CA GLN A 37 13.71 36.92 -2.77
C GLN A 37 13.85 37.09 -4.29
N LYS A 38 14.23 38.28 -4.79
CA LYS A 38 14.44 38.59 -6.21
C LYS A 38 15.45 37.65 -6.88
N PHE A 39 16.52 37.27 -6.18
CA PHE A 39 17.53 36.34 -6.71
C PHE A 39 17.25 34.85 -6.41
N ARG A 40 16.31 34.53 -5.50
CA ARG A 40 15.97 33.14 -5.14
C ARG A 40 14.86 32.58 -6.03
N LYS A 41 15.26 31.81 -7.05
CA LYS A 41 14.36 31.09 -7.97
C LYS A 41 13.39 30.10 -7.30
N ASN A 42 13.63 29.69 -6.06
CA ASN A 42 12.88 28.63 -5.38
C ASN A 42 12.40 29.07 -3.99
N PRO A 43 11.12 28.88 -3.64
CA PRO A 43 10.63 29.12 -2.29
C PRO A 43 11.25 28.11 -1.32
N HIS A 44 11.53 28.54 -0.09
CA HIS A 44 12.10 27.64 0.92
C HIS A 44 11.08 26.62 1.45
N ASN A 45 9.82 27.04 1.59
CA ASN A 45 8.69 26.18 1.97
C ASN A 45 7.60 26.30 0.89
N TYR A 46 7.46 25.23 0.11
CA TYR A 46 6.48 25.13 -0.98
C TYR A 46 5.03 25.18 -0.47
N ALA A 47 4.72 24.56 0.67
CA ALA A 47 3.36 24.56 1.23
C ALA A 47 2.93 25.98 1.64
N MET A 48 3.79 26.72 2.33
CA MET A 48 3.49 28.12 2.71
C MET A 48 3.30 29.02 1.49
N ARG A 49 4.12 28.85 0.45
CA ARG A 49 3.99 29.64 -0.78
C ARG A 49 2.73 29.25 -1.57
N LYS A 50 2.34 27.96 -1.60
CA LYS A 50 1.06 27.48 -2.14
C LYS A 50 -0.12 28.13 -1.41
N THR A 51 -0.14 28.12 -0.08
CA THR A 51 -1.23 28.77 0.69
C THR A 51 -1.31 30.28 0.47
N LEU A 52 -0.17 30.95 0.29
CA LEU A 52 -0.14 32.38 -0.03
C LEU A 52 -0.72 32.66 -1.43
N LEU A 53 -0.30 31.91 -2.45
CA LEU A 53 -0.79 32.07 -3.82
C LEU A 53 -2.28 31.74 -3.92
N LEU A 54 -2.76 30.69 -3.22
CA LEU A 54 -4.17 30.35 -3.14
C LEU A 54 -4.98 31.52 -2.57
N LYS A 55 -4.56 32.09 -1.43
CA LYS A 55 -5.23 33.26 -0.82
C LYS A 55 -5.23 34.47 -1.75
N GLN A 56 -4.11 34.74 -2.44
CA GLN A 56 -4.00 35.87 -3.38
C GLN A 56 -4.90 35.68 -4.60
N ARG A 57 -5.04 34.45 -5.10
CA ARG A 57 -5.97 34.10 -6.18
C ARG A 57 -7.40 34.32 -5.73
N ASP A 58 -7.80 33.76 -4.59
CA ASP A 58 -9.16 33.86 -4.06
C ASP A 58 -9.56 35.34 -3.87
N GLN A 59 -8.64 36.17 -3.37
CA GLN A 59 -8.81 37.61 -3.27
C GLN A 59 -8.98 38.27 -4.67
N ALA A 60 -8.12 37.95 -5.64
CA ALA A 60 -8.23 38.48 -6.99
C ALA A 60 -9.53 38.04 -7.72
N GLU A 61 -10.05 36.86 -7.42
CA GLU A 61 -11.34 36.37 -7.93
C GLU A 61 -12.52 37.14 -7.31
N VAL A 62 -12.50 37.39 -5.99
CA VAL A 62 -13.50 38.21 -5.29
C VAL A 62 -13.47 39.68 -5.76
N GLU A 63 -12.29 40.24 -6.03
CA GLU A 63 -12.11 41.58 -6.59
C GLU A 63 -12.47 41.65 -8.10
N GLY A 64 -12.81 40.53 -8.74
CA GLY A 64 -13.16 40.46 -10.17
C GLY A 64 -11.98 40.56 -11.14
N HIS A 65 -10.75 40.54 -10.64
CA HIS A 65 -9.50 40.65 -11.41
C HIS A 65 -9.09 39.32 -12.08
N LYS A 66 -9.89 38.88 -13.06
CA LYS A 66 -9.73 37.58 -13.76
C LYS A 66 -8.32 37.32 -14.32
N GLU A 67 -7.65 38.34 -14.88
CA GLU A 67 -6.29 38.17 -15.41
C GLU A 67 -5.23 37.92 -14.31
N LYS A 68 -5.36 38.57 -13.15
CA LYS A 68 -4.48 38.31 -11.99
C LYS A 68 -4.72 36.90 -11.44
N ALA A 69 -5.97 36.46 -11.36
CA ALA A 69 -6.33 35.12 -10.92
C ALA A 69 -5.77 34.03 -11.86
N ARG A 70 -5.79 34.25 -13.18
CA ARG A 70 -5.16 33.35 -14.17
C ARG A 70 -3.65 33.22 -13.96
N GLU A 71 -2.94 34.32 -13.81
CA GLU A 71 -1.49 34.32 -13.58
C GLU A 71 -1.13 33.66 -12.22
N LEU A 72 -1.92 33.90 -11.17
CA LEU A 72 -1.72 33.26 -9.87
C LEU A 72 -2.00 31.75 -9.90
N ASN A 73 -2.99 31.29 -10.68
CA ASN A 73 -3.21 29.85 -10.92
C ASN A 73 -2.02 29.23 -11.65
N ARG A 74 -1.50 29.88 -12.71
CA ARG A 74 -0.29 29.41 -13.41
C ARG A 74 0.93 29.30 -12.49
N GLN A 75 1.14 30.27 -11.61
CA GLN A 75 2.23 30.23 -10.62
C GLN A 75 2.02 29.14 -9.56
N LEU A 76 0.77 28.76 -9.28
CA LEU A 76 0.43 27.68 -8.38
C LEU A 76 0.68 26.31 -9.04
N GLU A 77 0.33 26.15 -10.32
CA GLU A 77 0.67 24.98 -11.14
C GLU A 77 2.18 24.77 -11.27
N GLU A 78 2.96 25.79 -11.64
CA GLU A 78 4.43 25.69 -11.74
C GLU A 78 5.07 25.31 -10.39
N LEU A 79 4.54 25.85 -9.29
CA LEU A 79 5.02 25.53 -7.95
C LEU A 79 4.73 24.07 -7.56
N GLU A 80 3.57 23.54 -7.94
CA GLU A 80 3.17 22.16 -7.71
C GLU A 80 3.95 21.17 -8.57
N GLU A 81 4.05 21.40 -9.88
CA GLU A 81 4.84 20.59 -10.80
C GLU A 81 6.29 20.49 -10.31
N ARG A 82 6.88 21.63 -9.92
CA ARG A 82 8.25 21.66 -9.41
C ARG A 82 8.41 21.00 -8.04
N ALA A 83 7.38 21.02 -7.19
CA ALA A 83 7.40 20.28 -5.93
C ALA A 83 7.36 18.77 -6.18
N VAL A 84 6.50 18.31 -7.10
CA VAL A 84 6.37 16.91 -7.52
C VAL A 84 7.64 16.42 -8.19
N GLU A 85 8.26 17.22 -9.08
CA GLU A 85 9.51 16.86 -9.74
C GLU A 85 10.64 16.66 -8.72
N LEU A 86 10.74 17.56 -7.74
CA LEU A 86 11.76 17.50 -6.70
C LEU A 86 11.52 16.30 -5.76
N ASP A 87 10.27 15.98 -5.42
CA ASP A 87 9.96 14.76 -4.67
C ASP A 87 10.24 13.49 -5.48
N ARG A 88 9.91 13.46 -6.78
CA ARG A 88 10.25 12.36 -7.70
C ARG A 88 11.76 12.13 -7.79
N ARG A 89 12.55 13.19 -7.87
CA ARG A 89 14.03 13.13 -7.83
C ARG A 89 14.58 12.63 -6.49
N ARG A 90 13.89 12.89 -5.37
CA ARG A 90 14.26 12.38 -4.03
C ARG A 90 13.84 10.92 -3.81
N THR A 91 12.68 10.53 -4.34
CA THR A 91 12.05 9.22 -4.10
C THR A 91 12.46 8.15 -5.11
N SER A 92 13.04 8.52 -6.26
CA SER A 92 13.52 7.60 -7.31
C SER A 92 14.26 6.36 -6.77
N ASN A 93 15.25 6.56 -5.90
CA ASN A 93 16.05 5.50 -5.29
C ASN A 93 15.33 4.74 -4.14
N ILE A 94 14.23 5.29 -3.62
CA ILE A 94 13.45 4.72 -2.50
C ILE A 94 12.27 3.88 -3.03
N ASN A 95 11.78 4.20 -4.24
CA ASN A 95 10.67 3.49 -4.87
C ASN A 95 11.04 2.02 -5.14
N SER A 96 12.24 1.72 -5.62
CA SER A 96 12.74 0.34 -5.83
C SER A 96 12.72 -0.50 -4.54
N ILE A 97 13.21 0.07 -3.44
CA ILE A 97 13.21 -0.57 -2.10
C ILE A 97 11.77 -0.83 -1.62
N SER A 98 10.84 0.09 -1.92
CA SER A 98 9.43 -0.07 -1.55
C SER A 98 8.76 -1.22 -2.32
N TYR A 99 9.01 -1.35 -3.63
CA TYR A 99 8.53 -2.48 -4.43
C TYR A 99 9.13 -3.83 -3.98
N ILE A 100 10.42 -3.87 -3.64
CA ILE A 100 11.06 -5.09 -3.11
C ILE A 100 10.39 -5.50 -1.79
N ASN A 101 10.15 -4.56 -0.88
CA ASN A 101 9.50 -4.84 0.40
C ASN A 101 8.03 -5.23 0.26
N GLN A 102 7.31 -4.67 -0.71
CA GLN A 102 5.94 -5.09 -1.02
C GLN A 102 5.93 -6.53 -1.56
N ARG A 103 6.74 -6.83 -2.59
CA ARG A 103 6.89 -8.18 -3.15
C ARG A 103 7.27 -9.21 -2.10
N ASN A 104 8.16 -8.87 -1.16
CA ASN A 104 8.57 -9.78 -0.09
C ASN A 104 7.43 -10.05 0.92
N ARG A 105 6.55 -9.06 1.19
CA ARG A 105 5.35 -9.27 2.02
C ARG A 105 4.33 -10.17 1.32
N GLU A 106 4.09 -9.93 0.03
CA GLU A 106 3.18 -10.74 -0.80
C GLU A 106 3.68 -12.18 -0.92
N ARG A 107 4.98 -12.38 -1.20
CA ARG A 107 5.63 -13.70 -1.19
C ARG A 107 5.46 -14.43 0.15
N ASN A 108 5.74 -13.75 1.27
CA ASN A 108 5.62 -14.33 2.60
C ASN A 108 4.17 -14.68 2.96
N LEU A 109 3.19 -13.89 2.50
CA LEU A 109 1.77 -14.19 2.69
C LEU A 109 1.35 -15.46 1.92
N ILE A 110 1.70 -15.55 0.63
CA ILE A 110 1.40 -16.70 -0.23
C ILE A 110 2.10 -17.97 0.29
N GLU A 111 3.35 -17.83 0.75
CA GLU A 111 4.13 -18.94 1.32
C GLU A 111 3.54 -19.41 2.66
N ALA A 112 3.11 -18.49 3.53
CA ALA A 112 2.41 -18.82 4.77
C ALA A 112 1.05 -19.49 4.54
N GLU A 113 0.27 -19.01 3.55
CA GLU A 113 -1.00 -19.65 3.17
C GLU A 113 -0.77 -21.07 2.62
N LYS A 114 0.19 -21.24 1.72
CA LYS A 114 0.57 -22.56 1.18
C LYS A 114 1.07 -23.50 2.28
N ALA A 115 1.87 -23.00 3.22
CA ALA A 115 2.33 -23.77 4.37
C ALA A 115 1.15 -24.19 5.28
N ALA A 116 0.22 -23.29 5.56
CA ALA A 116 -0.97 -23.57 6.37
C ALA A 116 -1.91 -24.61 5.71
N ILE A 117 -2.05 -24.60 4.37
CA ILE A 117 -2.79 -25.63 3.63
C ILE A 117 -2.11 -26.99 3.77
N VAL A 118 -0.78 -27.05 3.58
CA VAL A 118 -0.01 -28.31 3.71
C VAL A 118 -0.02 -28.82 5.15
N GLU A 119 0.09 -27.94 6.14
CA GLU A 119 -0.04 -28.29 7.57
C GLU A 119 -1.46 -28.79 7.89
N GLY A 120 -2.51 -28.15 7.37
CA GLY A 120 -3.90 -28.59 7.55
C GLY A 120 -4.18 -29.97 6.93
N GLU A 121 -3.60 -30.25 5.75
CA GLU A 121 -3.64 -31.58 5.14
C GLU A 121 -2.87 -32.62 5.94
N ALA A 122 -1.67 -32.27 6.43
CA ALA A 122 -0.84 -33.13 7.26
C ALA A 122 -1.55 -33.44 8.60
N ALA A 123 -2.11 -32.43 9.26
CA ALA A 123 -2.86 -32.56 10.51
C ALA A 123 -4.13 -33.42 10.35
N ARG A 124 -4.81 -33.36 9.20
CA ARG A 124 -5.93 -34.27 8.88
C ARG A 124 -5.47 -35.73 8.70
N LYS A 125 -4.25 -35.96 8.23
CA LYS A 125 -3.65 -37.28 8.03
C LYS A 125 -2.83 -37.78 9.24
N ALA A 126 -2.60 -36.92 10.23
CA ALA A 126 -1.75 -37.22 11.38
C ALA A 126 -2.41 -38.17 12.38
N ALA A 127 -1.64 -39.16 12.85
CA ALA A 127 -2.00 -39.97 14.00
C ALA A 127 -1.82 -39.16 15.31
N ALA A 128 -2.31 -39.70 16.44
CA ALA A 128 -2.28 -39.00 17.72
C ALA A 128 -0.85 -38.80 18.27
N ASP A 129 -0.31 -37.60 18.05
CA ASP A 129 1.02 -37.14 18.46
C ASP A 129 1.05 -36.63 19.92
N PRO A 130 2.15 -36.84 20.69
CA PRO A 130 2.30 -36.36 22.07
C PRO A 130 2.06 -34.85 22.30
N PHE A 131 2.21 -34.00 21.29
CA PHE A 131 1.96 -32.55 21.35
C PHE A 131 0.53 -32.16 20.97
N THR A 132 -0.27 -33.09 20.43
CA THR A 132 -1.67 -32.82 20.06
C THR A 132 -2.63 -32.99 21.24
N ARG A 133 -3.42 -31.95 21.52
CA ARG A 133 -4.40 -31.98 22.62
C ARG A 133 -5.55 -32.93 22.29
N ARG A 134 -5.73 -33.98 23.10
CA ARG A 134 -6.84 -34.95 22.97
C ARG A 134 -8.14 -34.37 23.50
N ALA A 135 -9.26 -34.65 22.81
CA ALA A 135 -10.59 -34.18 23.21
C ALA A 135 -11.17 -35.04 24.35
N CYS A 136 -11.04 -34.59 25.59
CA CYS A 136 -11.56 -35.26 26.79
C CYS A 136 -13.06 -34.97 27.02
N ARG A 137 -13.95 -35.41 26.12
CA ARG A 137 -15.40 -35.34 26.36
C ARG A 137 -15.84 -36.49 27.29
N PRO A 138 -16.59 -36.22 28.37
CA PRO A 138 -17.10 -37.27 29.24
C PRO A 138 -18.11 -38.14 28.48
N SER A 139 -18.01 -39.46 28.65
CA SER A 139 -18.94 -40.44 28.09
C SER A 139 -19.64 -41.16 29.23
N LEU A 140 -20.98 -41.27 29.16
CA LEU A 140 -21.75 -42.04 30.12
C LEU A 140 -21.49 -43.54 29.88
N VAL A 141 -20.69 -44.16 30.74
CA VAL A 141 -20.41 -45.60 30.67
C VAL A 141 -21.59 -46.39 31.25
N THR A 142 -22.60 -46.66 30.42
CA THR A 142 -23.66 -47.60 30.77
C THR A 142 -23.13 -49.04 30.73
N LYS A 143 -23.33 -49.80 31.82
CA LYS A 143 -22.86 -51.19 31.96
C LYS A 143 -23.79 -52.20 31.27
N VAL A 144 -24.28 -51.88 30.08
CA VAL A 144 -25.04 -52.81 29.23
C VAL A 144 -24.37 -52.82 27.85
N ARG A 145 -23.35 -53.66 27.73
CA ARG A 145 -22.59 -53.89 26.49
C ARG A 145 -22.68 -55.36 26.10
N ASP A 146 -23.85 -55.75 25.63
CA ASP A 146 -23.89 -56.82 24.63
C ASP A 146 -23.31 -56.20 23.33
N PRO A 147 -22.20 -56.73 22.79
CA PRO A 147 -21.51 -56.12 21.66
C PRO A 147 -22.41 -56.06 20.42
N GLU A 148 -23.21 -57.11 20.21
CA GLU A 148 -24.18 -57.23 19.11
C GLU A 148 -25.23 -56.11 19.14
N VAL A 149 -25.79 -55.82 20.32
CA VAL A 149 -26.79 -54.75 20.51
C VAL A 149 -26.18 -53.37 20.23
N ASN A 150 -24.92 -53.16 20.63
CA ASN A 150 -24.22 -51.90 20.41
C ASN A 150 -23.90 -51.66 18.92
N ASP A 151 -23.51 -52.71 18.19
CA ASP A 151 -23.23 -52.59 16.76
C ASP A 151 -24.50 -52.48 15.91
N LEU A 152 -25.60 -53.16 16.31
CA LEU A 152 -26.94 -52.93 15.77
C LEU A 152 -27.43 -51.48 16.00
N LEU A 153 -27.17 -50.92 17.18
CA LEU A 153 -27.58 -49.54 17.51
C LEU A 153 -26.78 -48.50 16.69
N LYS A 154 -25.47 -48.71 16.52
CA LYS A 154 -24.64 -47.88 15.62
C LYS A 154 -25.11 -47.97 14.17
N ALA A 155 -25.43 -49.17 13.68
CA ALA A 155 -25.93 -49.37 12.32
C ALA A 155 -27.26 -48.64 12.10
N LYS A 156 -28.21 -48.75 13.03
CA LYS A 156 -29.49 -48.01 12.98
C LYS A 156 -29.30 -46.49 13.02
N LEU A 157 -28.43 -45.98 13.89
CA LEU A 157 -28.13 -44.54 13.95
C LEU A 157 -27.49 -44.03 12.65
N ALA A 158 -26.58 -44.80 12.04
CA ALA A 158 -25.95 -44.45 10.76
C ALA A 158 -26.95 -44.47 9.59
N GLU A 159 -27.90 -45.42 9.56
CA GLU A 159 -29.00 -45.42 8.59
C GLU A 159 -29.95 -44.23 8.80
N GLU A 160 -30.30 -43.92 10.04
CA GLU A 160 -31.20 -42.82 10.37
C GLU A 160 -30.59 -41.47 10.01
N GLN A 161 -29.28 -41.28 10.27
CA GLN A 161 -28.53 -40.10 9.81
C GLN A 161 -28.53 -39.99 8.28
N LYS A 162 -28.28 -41.08 7.54
CA LYS A 162 -28.38 -41.07 6.07
C LYS A 162 -29.80 -40.77 5.57
N LYS A 163 -30.84 -41.26 6.25
CA LYS A 163 -32.25 -40.97 5.93
C LYS A 163 -32.61 -39.50 6.22
N LEU A 164 -32.07 -38.92 7.29
CA LEU A 164 -32.20 -37.49 7.60
C LEU A 164 -31.47 -36.61 6.59
N GLU A 165 -30.22 -36.95 6.23
CA GLU A 165 -29.44 -36.20 5.24
C GLU A 165 -30.07 -36.28 3.84
N ALA A 166 -30.62 -37.44 3.46
CA ALA A 166 -31.37 -37.61 2.22
C ALA A 166 -32.73 -36.87 2.24
N LYS A 167 -33.38 -36.74 3.41
CA LYS A 167 -34.57 -35.89 3.55
C LYS A 167 -34.24 -34.40 3.44
N LEU A 168 -33.17 -33.94 4.09
CA LEU A 168 -32.67 -32.55 3.97
C LEU A 168 -32.38 -32.19 2.52
N LYS A 169 -31.63 -33.04 1.79
CA LYS A 169 -31.36 -32.85 0.35
C LYS A 169 -32.62 -32.88 -0.54
N LYS A 170 -33.69 -33.57 -0.13
CA LYS A 170 -34.99 -33.51 -0.84
C LYS A 170 -35.75 -32.22 -0.55
N VAL A 171 -35.77 -31.77 0.70
CA VAL A 171 -36.40 -30.48 1.08
C VAL A 171 -35.71 -29.29 0.41
N GLU A 172 -34.38 -29.33 0.26
CA GLU A 172 -33.62 -28.32 -0.50
C GLU A 172 -33.89 -28.38 -2.02
N GLY A 173 -34.28 -29.55 -2.55
CA GLY A 173 -34.67 -29.72 -3.95
C GLY A 173 -36.10 -29.29 -4.26
N GLU A 174 -37.05 -29.51 -3.33
CA GLU A 174 -38.47 -29.21 -3.51
C GLU A 174 -38.81 -27.72 -3.26
N ALA A 175 -37.91 -26.94 -2.65
CA ALA A 175 -38.09 -25.51 -2.41
C ALA A 175 -37.84 -24.59 -3.63
N ASN A 176 -37.51 -25.14 -4.80
CA ASN A 176 -37.20 -24.40 -6.04
C ASN A 176 -38.27 -24.59 -7.15
N GLY A 177 -39.54 -24.76 -6.76
CA GLY A 177 -40.64 -24.91 -7.71
C GLY A 177 -42.00 -24.52 -7.14
N ASP A 178 -42.27 -23.21 -7.04
CA ASP A 178 -43.58 -22.54 -7.26
C ASP A 178 -43.63 -21.16 -6.56
N ALA A 179 -43.45 -20.07 -7.31
CA ALA A 179 -43.88 -18.71 -6.94
C ALA A 179 -43.71 -17.70 -8.09
N ALA A 180 -44.64 -17.67 -9.05
CA ALA A 180 -44.69 -16.63 -10.07
C ALA A 180 -46.12 -16.13 -10.35
N ALA A 181 -46.67 -15.24 -9.49
CA ALA A 181 -47.72 -14.28 -9.86
C ALA A 181 -48.02 -13.21 -8.78
N ALA A 182 -47.60 -11.98 -9.07
CA ALA A 182 -48.29 -10.69 -8.80
C ALA A 182 -48.85 -10.30 -7.40
N GLY A 183 -48.30 -9.21 -6.84
CA GLY A 183 -49.10 -8.00 -6.58
C GLY A 183 -49.10 -7.37 -5.17
N GLY A 184 -48.49 -6.18 -5.01
CA GLY A 184 -48.79 -5.24 -3.90
C GLY A 184 -47.60 -4.68 -3.12
N GLN A 185 -47.36 -3.37 -3.23
CA GLN A 185 -46.36 -2.56 -2.48
C GLN A 185 -46.96 -1.99 -1.16
N PRO A 186 -46.20 -1.39 -0.20
CA PRO A 186 -44.89 -0.74 -0.36
C PRO A 186 -43.76 -0.99 0.69
N ALA A 187 -42.63 -0.39 0.36
CA ALA A 187 -41.30 -0.27 0.99
C ALA A 187 -41.31 0.32 2.45
N PRO A 188 -40.19 0.30 3.24
CA PRO A 188 -38.81 0.39 2.72
C PRO A 188 -37.60 -0.26 3.45
N GLN A 189 -36.46 -0.14 2.73
CA GLN A 189 -35.04 -0.05 3.15
C GLN A 189 -34.06 -1.25 3.00
N SER A 190 -32.86 -0.86 2.53
CA SER A 190 -31.56 -1.55 2.45
C SER A 190 -31.44 -2.79 1.54
N GLN A 191 -31.03 -2.54 0.29
CA GLN A 191 -30.53 -3.55 -0.64
C GLN A 191 -29.01 -3.78 -0.46
N SER A 192 -28.58 -5.04 -0.51
CA SER A 192 -27.32 -5.40 -1.15
C SER A 192 -27.48 -6.76 -1.85
N GLN A 193 -27.58 -6.72 -3.17
CA GLN A 193 -27.51 -7.87 -4.08
C GLN A 193 -26.26 -7.63 -4.95
N SER A 194 -25.24 -8.50 -5.10
CA SER A 194 -25.16 -9.97 -5.27
C SER A 194 -24.98 -10.39 -6.75
N GLN A 195 -24.38 -11.58 -6.93
CA GLN A 195 -24.53 -12.51 -8.08
C GLN A 195 -23.66 -12.23 -9.32
N SER A 196 -23.23 -13.21 -10.16
CA SER A 196 -23.29 -14.70 -10.14
C SER A 196 -22.21 -15.24 -11.14
N GLN A 197 -22.05 -16.51 -11.57
CA GLN A 197 -22.87 -17.75 -11.65
C GLN A 197 -22.01 -19.04 -11.41
N ASN A 198 -22.69 -20.19 -11.31
CA ASN A 198 -22.11 -21.54 -11.43
C ASN A 198 -21.78 -21.93 -12.89
N GLN A 199 -20.84 -22.86 -13.07
CA GLN A 199 -21.08 -24.09 -13.87
C GLN A 199 -20.09 -25.21 -13.52
N ASN A 200 -20.35 -26.43 -14.01
CA ASN A 200 -19.98 -27.69 -13.34
C ASN A 200 -18.93 -28.54 -14.12
N GLU A 201 -18.29 -29.46 -13.36
CA GLU A 201 -17.65 -30.71 -13.79
C GLU A 201 -16.28 -30.75 -14.50
N LYS A 202 -15.64 -31.93 -14.36
CA LYS A 202 -14.23 -32.25 -14.67
C LYS A 202 -14.07 -32.91 -16.04
N THR A 203 -12.96 -32.64 -16.74
CA THR A 203 -12.12 -33.64 -17.42
C THR A 203 -10.71 -33.10 -17.68
N ASP A 204 -9.73 -34.00 -17.86
CA ASP A 204 -8.31 -33.69 -18.04
C ASP A 204 -7.91 -33.25 -19.47
N ALA A 205 -6.91 -32.40 -19.53
CA ALA A 205 -5.89 -32.25 -20.57
C ALA A 205 -6.29 -32.09 -22.07
N LYS A 206 -6.14 -30.87 -22.61
CA LYS A 206 -5.06 -30.54 -23.57
C LYS A 206 -4.97 -29.03 -23.89
N VAL A 207 -3.79 -28.62 -24.36
CA VAL A 207 -3.44 -27.24 -24.71
C VAL A 207 -4.05 -26.84 -26.05
N SER A 208 -4.70 -25.67 -26.10
CA SER A 208 -4.74 -24.80 -27.28
C SER A 208 -4.67 -23.33 -26.83
N ASN A 209 -3.59 -22.66 -27.24
CA ASN A 209 -3.32 -21.26 -26.92
C ASN A 209 -3.91 -20.38 -28.03
N GLU A 210 -4.94 -19.59 -27.75
CA GLU A 210 -5.23 -18.38 -28.54
C GLU A 210 -6.13 -17.38 -27.80
N ARG A 211 -5.83 -16.08 -27.99
CA ARG A 211 -6.61 -14.89 -27.57
C ARG A 211 -6.64 -14.56 -26.07
N ARG A 212 -5.50 -14.04 -25.58
CA ARG A 212 -5.45 -13.07 -24.46
C ARG A 212 -4.80 -11.75 -24.90
N ASN A 213 -5.56 -11.00 -25.69
CA ASN A 213 -5.31 -9.58 -25.97
C ASN A 213 -6.49 -8.81 -25.33
N SER A 214 -6.32 -7.64 -24.68
CA SER A 214 -5.17 -6.74 -24.59
C SER A 214 -5.35 -5.76 -23.43
N GLU A 215 -4.40 -5.66 -22.49
CA GLU A 215 -4.21 -4.46 -21.64
C GLU A 215 -2.93 -4.51 -20.78
N ASP A 216 -2.44 -5.70 -20.41
CA ASP A 216 -1.23 -5.82 -19.58
C ASP A 216 0.07 -5.82 -20.41
N LEU A 217 0.78 -4.68 -20.42
CA LEU A 217 2.10 -4.56 -21.05
C LEU A 217 3.18 -5.45 -20.40
N TYR A 218 3.01 -5.89 -19.15
CA TYR A 218 4.02 -6.68 -18.44
C TYR A 218 3.94 -8.18 -18.79
N ALA A 219 2.78 -8.67 -19.23
CA ALA A 219 2.59 -10.06 -19.66
C ALA A 219 3.42 -10.44 -20.91
N VAL A 220 3.86 -9.46 -21.70
CA VAL A 220 4.70 -9.66 -22.90
C VAL A 220 6.13 -10.11 -22.55
N HIS A 221 6.54 -10.01 -21.30
CA HIS A 221 7.89 -10.37 -20.84
C HIS A 221 7.95 -11.61 -19.93
N ASP A 222 6.80 -12.28 -19.70
CA ASP A 222 6.73 -13.52 -18.92
C ASP A 222 7.01 -14.75 -19.79
N PHE A 223 8.24 -14.83 -20.31
CA PHE A 223 8.74 -16.00 -21.04
C PHE A 223 9.56 -16.89 -20.09
N ASP A 224 9.06 -18.10 -19.88
CA ASP A 224 9.66 -19.13 -19.01
C ASP A 224 10.87 -19.79 -19.71
N ILE A 225 11.97 -19.03 -19.87
CA ILE A 225 13.20 -19.49 -20.53
C ILE A 225 14.00 -20.38 -19.57
N LYS A 226 13.83 -21.70 -19.71
CA LYS A 226 14.68 -22.70 -19.04
C LYS A 226 16.05 -22.77 -19.74
N ILE A 227 17.05 -22.13 -19.14
CA ILE A 227 18.44 -22.20 -19.58
C ILE A 227 19.18 -23.20 -18.67
N ASP A 228 19.27 -24.45 -19.11
CA ASP A 228 20.11 -25.45 -18.46
C ASP A 228 21.57 -25.17 -18.82
N LEU A 229 22.27 -24.44 -17.93
CA LEU A 229 23.64 -24.01 -18.11
C LEU A 229 24.57 -24.76 -17.14
N GLU A 230 25.20 -25.84 -17.61
CA GLU A 230 26.26 -26.52 -16.84
C GLU A 230 27.52 -25.63 -16.77
N VAL A 231 27.74 -24.99 -15.62
CA VAL A 231 28.95 -24.22 -15.35
C VAL A 231 29.78 -24.94 -14.28
N PRO A 232 31.03 -25.36 -14.57
CA PRO A 232 31.88 -26.02 -13.60
C PRO A 232 32.33 -25.04 -12.50
N MET A 233 32.03 -25.39 -11.25
CA MET A 233 32.44 -24.60 -10.08
C MET A 233 33.96 -24.54 -9.95
N SER A 234 34.55 -23.35 -10.12
CA SER A 234 35.90 -23.03 -9.65
C SER A 234 35.82 -21.86 -8.67
N GLY A 235 36.48 -22.01 -7.52
CA GLY A 235 36.27 -21.14 -6.37
C GLY A 235 36.91 -19.75 -6.52
N SER A 236 36.23 -18.73 -6.00
CA SER A 236 36.79 -17.39 -5.80
C SER A 236 36.68 -16.99 -4.32
N SER A 237 37.82 -16.65 -3.73
CA SER A 237 37.94 -16.29 -2.32
C SER A 237 37.46 -14.85 -2.09
N MET A 238 36.40 -14.65 -1.30
CA MET A 238 35.97 -13.32 -0.87
C MET A 238 36.49 -12.97 0.53
N VAL A 239 37.16 -11.83 0.61
CA VAL A 239 37.71 -11.25 1.84
C VAL A 239 36.59 -10.50 2.61
N PRO A 240 36.42 -10.69 3.93
CA PRO A 240 35.37 -10.02 4.68
C PRO A 240 35.68 -8.54 4.91
N TYR A 241 34.79 -7.65 4.48
CA TYR A 241 34.90 -6.21 4.71
C TYR A 241 34.18 -5.80 6.01
N ASN A 242 34.93 -5.62 7.10
CA ASN A 242 34.38 -5.14 8.36
C ASN A 242 33.91 -3.67 8.23
N ARG A 243 32.62 -3.42 8.43
CA ARG A 243 32.07 -2.06 8.57
C ARG A 243 31.47 -1.88 9.96
N ALA A 244 32.16 -1.11 10.81
CA ALA A 244 31.70 -0.83 12.16
C ALA A 244 30.32 -0.13 12.16
N ALA A 245 29.44 -0.56 13.07
CA ALA A 245 28.12 0.03 13.24
C ALA A 245 28.21 1.48 13.74
N GLN A 246 27.51 2.39 13.07
CA GLN A 246 27.32 3.76 13.52
C GLN A 246 25.99 3.87 14.29
N PRO A 247 25.89 4.71 15.34
CA PRO A 247 24.72 4.76 16.20
C PRO A 247 23.49 5.30 15.45
N VAL A 248 22.38 4.56 15.56
CA VAL A 248 21.10 4.88 14.92
C VAL A 248 20.46 6.07 15.65
N LYS A 249 20.69 7.29 15.16
CA LYS A 249 19.83 8.43 15.53
C LYS A 249 18.47 8.24 14.89
N GLU A 250 17.40 8.41 15.67
CA GLU A 250 16.02 8.24 15.19
C GLU A 250 15.74 9.17 14.02
N VAL A 251 15.67 8.59 12.81
CA VAL A 251 15.30 9.32 11.60
C VAL A 251 13.79 9.41 11.58
N THR A 252 13.25 10.51 12.14
CA THR A 252 11.91 10.97 11.80
C THR A 252 11.78 11.00 10.27
N PRO A 253 10.74 10.38 9.67
CA PRO A 253 10.68 10.22 8.23
C PRO A 253 10.77 11.57 7.50
N ARG A 254 11.90 11.81 6.82
CA ARG A 254 12.18 13.03 6.02
C ARG A 254 11.26 13.19 4.79
N ARG A 255 10.31 12.27 4.60
CA ARG A 255 9.33 12.28 3.53
C ARG A 255 8.19 13.21 3.92
N SER A 256 7.98 14.28 3.13
CA SER A 256 6.77 15.10 3.24
C SER A 256 5.53 14.20 3.14
N LEU A 257 4.60 14.35 4.09
CA LEU A 257 3.40 13.53 4.16
C LEU A 257 2.47 13.87 2.99
N ASN A 258 2.62 13.14 1.88
CA ASN A 258 1.70 13.24 0.75
C ASN A 258 0.35 12.60 1.12
N LEU A 259 -0.70 13.42 1.15
CA LEU A 259 -2.05 12.99 1.50
C LEU A 259 -2.64 12.02 0.46
N GLU A 260 -2.25 12.12 -0.81
CA GLU A 260 -2.73 11.20 -1.85
C GLU A 260 -2.19 9.78 -1.66
N ASP A 261 -0.90 9.64 -1.35
CA ASP A 261 -0.30 8.33 -1.06
C ASP A 261 -0.90 7.70 0.20
N TYR A 262 -1.22 8.53 1.21
CA TYR A 262 -1.90 8.06 2.41
C TYR A 262 -3.33 7.55 2.10
N LYS A 263 -4.10 8.29 1.29
CA LYS A 263 -5.45 7.88 0.86
C LYS A 263 -5.41 6.59 0.04
N LYS A 264 -4.54 6.52 -0.98
CA LYS A 264 -4.34 5.30 -1.81
C LYS A 264 -3.96 4.09 -0.95
N ARG A 265 -3.01 4.26 -0.01
CA ARG A 265 -2.56 3.17 0.87
C ARG A 265 -3.59 2.75 1.93
N ARG A 266 -4.64 3.54 2.17
CA ARG A 266 -5.75 3.22 3.09
C ARG A 266 -7.06 2.90 2.37
N GLY A 267 -7.09 2.85 1.03
CA GLY A 267 -8.30 2.57 0.26
C GLY A 267 -9.39 3.63 0.43
N LEU A 268 -9.00 4.90 0.60
CA LEU A 268 -9.92 6.03 0.72
C LEU A 268 -10.31 6.65 -0.65
N ILE A 269 -9.69 6.15 -1.72
CA ILE A 269 -9.94 6.40 -3.15
C ILE A 269 -9.57 5.09 -3.86
#